data_AF-A0AAW0JI99-F1
#
_entry.id   AF-A0AAW0JI99-F1
#
_cell.length_a   1.000
_cell.length_b   1.000
_cell.length_c   1.000
_cell.angle_alpha   90.00
_cell.angle_beta   90.00
_cell.angle_gamma   90.00
#
_symmetry.space_group_name_H-M   'P 1'
#
loop_
_entity.id
_entity.type
_entity.pdbx_description
1 polymer ?
#
loop_
_entity_poly.entity_id
_entity_poly.type
_entity_poly.pdbx_seq_one_letter_code
_entity_poly.pdbx_strand_id
1 'polypeptide(L)'
;MSSQVVGLPNRSESSHQKLYEFAKMALIKIFAHPYATVCDLYCCGGGGLGIDNDAQIGHYIGIDVSSTGIAQLREAWESLSQKKPYPSDFFHFDPCLYQKNVEAYHNKVSSMKPNIVPNCIRSESYMITFEVEEEKFPLFGKKYQLKFASDPSAETHCLVHFPSFIRLAREAGLEYVEIQNLTEFYDDNRFVNLCFLL
;
A
#
# COMPACT_ATOMS: atom_id res chain seq x y z
N MET A 1 -16.38 -35.53 -21.45
CA MET A 1 -16.73 -34.10 -21.61
C MET A 1 -15.88 -33.33 -20.63
N SER A 2 -14.75 -32.80 -21.09
CA SER A 2 -13.80 -32.06 -20.26
C SER A 2 -14.25 -30.61 -20.18
N SER A 3 -14.71 -30.16 -19.00
CA SER A 3 -14.96 -28.75 -18.75
C SER A 3 -13.63 -28.02 -18.66
N GLN A 4 -13.37 -27.14 -19.62
CA GLN A 4 -12.29 -26.18 -19.58
C GLN A 4 -12.55 -25.19 -18.44
N VAL A 5 -11.64 -25.15 -17.47
CA VAL A 5 -11.52 -24.02 -16.55
C VAL A 5 -11.11 -22.82 -17.39
N VAL A 6 -12.03 -21.87 -17.55
CA VAL A 6 -11.76 -20.57 -18.17
C VAL A 6 -10.78 -19.86 -17.24
N GLY A 7 -9.49 -19.97 -17.54
CA GLY A 7 -8.47 -19.11 -16.93
C GLY A 7 -8.83 -17.67 -17.27
N LEU A 8 -9.00 -16.83 -16.23
CA LEU A 8 -9.07 -15.39 -16.41
C LEU A 8 -7.82 -14.94 -17.20
N PRO A 9 -7.95 -13.94 -18.10
CA PRO A 9 -6.82 -13.46 -18.86
C PRO A 9 -5.74 -12.98 -17.89
N ASN A 10 -4.55 -13.57 -18.00
CA ASN A 10 -3.32 -13.04 -17.41
C ASN A 10 -3.16 -11.60 -17.91
N ARG A 11 -3.60 -10.62 -17.10
CA ARG A 11 -3.10 -9.24 -17.23
C ARG A 11 -1.59 -9.37 -17.13
N SER A 12 -0.87 -8.95 -18.16
CA SER A 12 0.58 -8.79 -18.05
C SER A 12 0.83 -7.83 -16.90
N GLU A 13 1.27 -8.37 -15.75
CA GLU A 13 1.63 -7.53 -14.61
C GLU A 13 2.69 -6.53 -15.05
N SER A 14 2.38 -5.26 -14.83
CA SER A 14 3.28 -4.15 -15.08
C SER A 14 4.56 -4.33 -14.26
N SER A 15 5.69 -3.84 -14.77
CA SER A 15 6.96 -3.90 -14.05
C SER A 15 6.91 -3.20 -12.68
N HIS A 16 6.03 -2.18 -12.52
CA HIS A 16 5.81 -1.51 -11.25
C HIS A 16 5.12 -2.43 -10.22
N GLN A 17 4.15 -3.25 -10.65
CA GLN A 17 3.47 -4.18 -9.74
C GLN A 17 4.46 -5.22 -9.21
N LYS A 18 5.31 -5.77 -10.08
CA LYS A 18 6.34 -6.75 -9.67
C LYS A 18 7.34 -6.18 -8.67
N LEU A 19 7.77 -4.93 -8.86
CA LEU A 19 8.66 -4.24 -7.93
C LEU A 19 7.96 -3.99 -6.57
N TYR A 20 6.69 -3.58 -6.61
CA TYR A 20 5.87 -3.42 -5.42
C TYR A 20 5.72 -4.73 -4.63
N GLU A 21 5.37 -5.83 -5.31
CA GLU A 21 5.24 -7.14 -4.67
C GLU A 21 6.58 -7.63 -4.11
N PHE A 22 7.68 -7.44 -4.83
CA PHE A 22 9.02 -7.76 -4.32
C PHE A 22 9.30 -7.02 -3.01
N ALA A 23 9.08 -5.70 -2.98
CA ALA A 23 9.36 -4.88 -1.81
C ALA A 23 8.46 -5.26 -0.63
N LYS A 24 7.16 -5.48 -0.89
CA LYS A 24 6.20 -5.94 0.11
C LYS A 24 6.66 -7.26 0.75
N MET A 25 7.04 -8.24 -0.07
CA MET A 25 7.50 -9.55 0.42
C MET A 25 8.81 -9.46 1.21
N ALA A 26 9.78 -8.67 0.73
CA ALA A 26 11.05 -8.47 1.44
C ALA A 26 10.83 -7.81 2.82
N LEU A 27 10.01 -6.77 2.89
CA LEU A 27 9.67 -6.10 4.15
C LEU A 27 9.00 -7.07 5.15
N ILE A 28 8.07 -7.90 4.68
CA ILE A 28 7.44 -8.92 5.53
C ILE A 28 8.49 -9.90 6.05
N LYS A 29 9.41 -10.39 5.21
CA LYS A 29 10.47 -11.32 5.65
C LYS A 29 11.46 -10.70 6.64
N ILE A 30 11.69 -9.39 6.57
CA ILE A 30 12.59 -8.68 7.50
C ILE A 30 11.93 -8.46 8.85
N PHE A 31 10.64 -8.05 8.87
CA PHE A 31 9.99 -7.56 10.09
C PHE A 31 9.00 -8.55 10.73
N ALA A 32 8.47 -9.53 9.99
CA ALA A 32 7.57 -10.52 10.56
C ALA A 32 8.37 -11.60 11.29
N HIS A 33 8.14 -11.71 12.60
CA HIS A 33 8.69 -12.80 13.39
C HIS A 33 7.83 -14.07 13.22
N PRO A 34 8.42 -15.29 13.23
CA PRO A 34 7.65 -16.52 13.33
C PRO A 34 6.59 -16.45 14.44
N TYR A 35 5.39 -16.94 14.14
CA TYR A 35 4.21 -16.95 15.00
C TYR A 35 3.61 -15.58 15.33
N ALA A 36 4.09 -14.49 14.72
CA ALA A 36 3.48 -13.17 14.90
C ALA A 36 2.04 -13.13 14.38
N THR A 37 1.25 -12.22 14.94
CA THR A 37 -0.02 -11.79 14.35
C THR A 37 0.26 -10.65 13.39
N VAL A 38 -0.10 -10.81 12.11
CA VAL A 38 0.09 -9.79 11.08
C VAL A 38 -1.25 -9.14 10.75
N CYS A 39 -1.30 -7.81 10.84
CA CYS A 39 -2.46 -7.02 10.46
C CYS A 39 -2.18 -6.31 9.12
N ASP A 40 -2.94 -6.65 8.09
CA ASP A 40 -2.85 -6.12 6.72
C ASP A 40 -3.99 -5.12 6.50
N LEU A 41 -3.66 -3.84 6.48
CA LEU A 41 -4.60 -2.74 6.25
C LEU A 41 -4.76 -2.50 4.75
N TYR A 42 -6.00 -2.33 4.31
CA TYR A 42 -6.39 -2.27 2.88
C TYR A 42 -6.01 -3.54 2.10
N CYS A 43 -6.30 -4.71 2.70
CA CYS A 43 -5.87 -6.02 2.21
C CYS A 43 -6.48 -6.46 0.86
N CYS A 44 -7.51 -5.78 0.34
CA CYS A 44 -8.20 -6.18 -0.90
C CYS A 44 -7.60 -5.57 -2.17
N GLY A 45 -6.66 -4.62 -2.06
CA GLY A 45 -6.09 -3.87 -3.19
C GLY A 45 -4.88 -4.51 -3.90
N GLY A 46 -4.29 -5.58 -3.35
CA GLY A 46 -3.11 -6.24 -3.91
C GLY A 46 -3.39 -7.68 -4.31
N GLY A 47 -2.97 -8.08 -5.51
CA GLY A 47 -3.16 -9.42 -6.02
C GLY A 47 -2.60 -10.50 -5.09
N GLY A 48 -3.50 -11.22 -4.40
CA GLY A 48 -3.24 -12.54 -3.83
C GLY A 48 -2.70 -12.56 -2.40
N LEU A 49 -3.59 -12.86 -1.44
CA LEU A 49 -3.40 -13.71 -0.25
C LEU A 49 -2.13 -13.49 0.60
N GLY A 50 -1.56 -12.29 0.49
CA GLY A 50 -0.90 -11.44 1.47
C GLY A 50 0.44 -11.87 2.01
N ILE A 51 0.63 -13.14 2.35
CA ILE A 51 1.78 -13.57 3.15
C ILE A 51 2.26 -14.93 2.67
N ASP A 52 3.51 -14.95 2.22
CA ASP A 52 4.27 -16.15 1.91
C ASP A 52 4.23 -17.11 3.10
N ASN A 53 3.99 -18.39 2.85
CA ASN A 53 3.97 -19.41 3.92
C ASN A 53 5.33 -19.52 4.61
N ASP A 54 6.40 -19.10 3.94
CA ASP A 54 7.75 -19.09 4.48
C ASP A 54 7.91 -18.15 5.69
N ALA A 55 7.02 -17.16 5.87
CA ALA A 55 7.06 -16.25 7.01
C ALA A 55 6.58 -16.88 8.34
N GLN A 56 6.01 -18.10 8.32
CA GLN A 56 5.57 -18.86 9.50
C GLN A 56 4.71 -18.06 10.50
N ILE A 57 3.84 -17.18 10.03
CA ILE A 57 3.01 -16.36 10.93
C ILE A 57 2.02 -17.21 11.72
N GLY A 58 1.59 -16.69 12.87
CA GLY A 58 0.66 -17.38 13.77
C GLY A 58 -0.81 -17.01 13.53
N HIS A 59 -1.08 -15.79 13.04
CA HIS A 59 -2.43 -15.31 12.80
C HIS A 59 -2.43 -14.19 11.75
N TYR A 60 -3.45 -14.14 10.90
CA TYR A 60 -3.64 -13.08 9.91
C TYR A 60 -4.89 -12.25 10.21
N ILE A 61 -4.78 -10.93 10.16
CA ILE A 61 -5.91 -10.01 10.28
C ILE A 61 -5.96 -9.15 9.02
N GLY A 62 -7.00 -9.28 8.21
CA GLY A 62 -7.23 -8.44 7.03
C GLY A 62 -8.28 -7.37 7.32
N ILE A 63 -7.97 -6.11 7.06
CA ILE A 63 -8.92 -4.99 7.22
C ILE A 63 -9.03 -4.24 5.90
N ASP A 64 -10.24 -4.00 5.40
CA ASP A 64 -10.45 -3.21 4.18
C ASP A 64 -11.77 -2.43 4.21
N VAL A 65 -11.83 -1.38 3.40
CA VAL A 65 -13.03 -0.55 3.17
C VAL A 65 -14.03 -1.22 2.22
N SER A 66 -13.59 -2.20 1.43
CA SER A 66 -14.40 -2.89 0.43
C SER A 66 -15.04 -4.13 1.03
N SER A 67 -16.33 -4.05 1.37
CA SER A 67 -17.09 -5.21 1.85
C SER A 67 -17.12 -6.37 0.83
N THR A 68 -17.19 -6.05 -0.46
CA THR A 68 -17.13 -7.04 -1.54
C THR A 68 -15.73 -7.64 -1.68
N GLY A 69 -14.68 -6.82 -1.55
CA GLY A 69 -13.29 -7.27 -1.54
C GLY A 69 -13.02 -8.24 -0.38
N ILE A 70 -13.53 -7.93 0.82
CA ILE A 70 -13.39 -8.78 2.01
C ILE A 70 -14.10 -10.12 1.80
N ALA A 71 -15.31 -10.11 1.24
CA ALA A 71 -16.04 -11.34 0.94
C ALA A 71 -15.28 -12.24 -0.05
N GLN A 72 -14.76 -11.66 -1.13
CA GLN A 72 -13.96 -12.37 -2.13
C GLN A 72 -12.65 -12.92 -1.55
N LEU A 73 -11.96 -12.12 -0.73
CA LEU A 73 -10.71 -12.52 -0.09
C LEU A 73 -10.94 -13.67 0.89
N ARG A 74 -12.03 -13.62 1.67
CA ARG A 74 -12.43 -14.69 2.58
C ARG A 74 -12.71 -15.99 1.84
N GLU A 75 -13.49 -15.94 0.77
CA GLU A 75 -13.80 -17.11 -0.05
C GLU A 75 -12.52 -17.72 -0.65
N ALA A 76 -11.64 -16.87 -1.19
CA ALA A 76 -10.34 -17.30 -1.71
C ALA A 76 -9.46 -17.92 -0.61
N TRP A 77 -9.44 -17.35 0.60
CA TRP A 77 -8.70 -17.87 1.74
C TRP A 77 -9.18 -19.27 2.16
N GLU A 78 -10.49 -19.43 2.31
CA GLU A 78 -11.12 -20.70 2.68
C GLU A 78 -10.85 -21.80 1.64
N SER A 79 -10.85 -21.44 0.35
CA SER A 79 -10.52 -22.36 -0.74
C SER A 79 -9.08 -22.88 -0.68
N LEU A 80 -8.18 -22.15 -0.02
CA LEU A 80 -6.77 -22.47 0.15
C LEU A 80 -6.43 -22.96 1.56
N SER A 81 -7.43 -23.25 2.39
CA SER A 81 -7.28 -23.72 3.77
C SER A 81 -6.33 -24.91 3.93
N GLN A 82 -6.24 -25.81 2.95
CA GLN A 82 -5.27 -26.93 2.96
C GLN A 82 -3.81 -26.50 2.77
N LYS A 83 -3.57 -25.28 2.26
CA LYS A 83 -2.25 -24.70 1.99
C LYS A 83 -1.89 -23.56 2.95
N LYS A 84 -2.81 -23.11 3.79
CA LYS A 84 -2.63 -21.99 4.73
C LYS A 84 -2.77 -22.52 6.16
N PRO A 85 -1.67 -22.67 6.92
CA PRO A 85 -1.70 -23.38 8.20
C PRO A 85 -2.14 -22.53 9.41
N TYR A 86 -2.45 -21.24 9.23
CA TYR A 86 -2.70 -20.30 10.32
C TYR A 86 -4.12 -19.70 10.29
N PRO A 87 -4.72 -19.43 11.46
CA PRO A 87 -6.02 -18.78 11.57
C PRO A 87 -6.04 -17.39 10.91
N SER A 88 -7.23 -16.91 10.57
CA SER A 88 -7.42 -15.59 9.97
C SER A 88 -8.75 -14.94 10.36
N ASP A 89 -8.72 -13.63 10.61
CA ASP A 89 -9.89 -12.77 10.76
C ASP A 89 -9.94 -11.69 9.66
N PHE A 90 -11.15 -11.37 9.18
CA PHE A 90 -11.35 -10.32 8.18
C PHE A 90 -12.42 -9.33 8.62
N PHE A 91 -12.11 -8.03 8.53
CA PHE A 91 -12.96 -6.94 8.98
C PHE A 91 -13.21 -5.94 7.86
N HIS A 92 -14.49 -5.60 7.65
CA HIS A 92 -14.89 -4.47 6.83
C HIS A 92 -14.90 -3.21 7.72
N PHE A 93 -13.88 -2.38 7.59
CA PHE A 93 -13.68 -1.18 8.40
C PHE A 93 -12.79 -0.19 7.62
N ASP A 94 -13.04 1.11 7.74
CA ASP A 94 -12.19 2.15 7.17
C ASP A 94 -11.14 2.61 8.20
N PRO A 95 -9.85 2.22 8.07
CA PRO A 95 -8.80 2.66 8.98
C PRO A 95 -8.67 4.18 9.07
N CYS A 96 -9.02 4.90 8.00
CA CYS A 96 -8.95 6.36 7.92
C CYS A 96 -10.20 7.06 8.47
N LEU A 97 -11.24 6.35 8.91
CA LEU A 97 -12.49 6.97 9.37
C LEU A 97 -12.27 7.91 10.57
N TYR A 98 -11.28 7.62 11.41
CA TYR A 98 -10.90 8.48 12.54
C TYR A 98 -10.20 9.79 12.11
N GLN A 99 -9.67 9.88 10.89
CA GLN A 99 -8.86 11.00 10.40
C GLN A 99 -9.70 12.15 9.82
N LYS A 100 -10.93 11.89 9.34
CA LYS A 100 -11.83 12.94 8.80
C LYS A 100 -12.15 14.04 9.81
N ASN A 101 -12.07 13.74 11.11
CA ASN A 101 -12.25 14.74 12.17
C ASN A 101 -11.01 15.63 12.36
N VAL A 102 -9.80 15.17 12.03
CA VAL A 102 -8.54 15.92 12.19
C VAL A 102 -8.34 16.92 11.04
N GLU A 103 -8.72 16.54 9.82
CA GLU A 103 -8.64 17.40 8.62
C GLU A 103 -9.53 18.65 8.71
N ALA A 104 -10.63 18.58 9.48
CA ALA A 104 -11.56 19.70 9.67
C ALA A 104 -10.98 20.84 10.54
N TYR A 105 -9.95 20.58 11.36
CA TYR A 105 -9.43 21.56 12.34
C TYR A 105 -8.28 22.45 11.85
N HIS A 106 -7.65 22.16 10.70
CA HIS A 106 -6.41 22.84 10.28
C HIS A 106 -6.53 23.83 9.11
N ASN A 107 -7.72 24.07 8.57
CA ASN A 107 -7.94 25.00 7.46
C ASN A 107 -8.11 26.46 7.93
N LYS A 108 -7.12 27.05 8.61
CA LYS A 108 -7.01 28.52 8.75
C LYS A 108 -5.54 28.94 8.79
N VAL A 109 -5.09 29.70 7.79
CA VAL A 109 -4.26 30.94 7.86
C VAL A 109 -3.48 31.21 6.55
N SER A 110 -3.92 32.27 5.88
CA SER A 110 -3.24 33.44 5.24
C SER A 110 -2.00 33.36 4.32
N SER A 111 -2.10 34.22 3.29
CA SER A 111 -1.28 34.63 2.14
C SER A 111 0.18 35.06 2.38
N MET A 112 1.05 34.87 1.37
CA MET A 112 1.81 35.93 0.65
C MET A 112 2.92 35.38 -0.30
N LYS A 113 2.86 35.81 -1.58
CA LYS A 113 3.90 36.03 -2.62
C LYS A 113 4.58 34.82 -3.33
N PRO A 114 4.95 34.98 -4.62
CA PRO A 114 4.86 33.89 -5.59
C PRO A 114 6.14 33.07 -5.71
N ASN A 115 6.00 31.74 -5.62
CA ASN A 115 6.85 30.76 -6.29
C ASN A 115 5.93 29.63 -6.75
N ILE A 116 5.67 29.57 -8.06
CA ILE A 116 4.76 28.58 -8.65
C ILE A 116 5.48 27.22 -8.64
N VAL A 117 5.00 26.30 -7.83
CA VAL A 117 5.39 24.89 -7.93
C VAL A 117 4.76 24.28 -9.19
N PRO A 118 5.51 23.49 -9.98
CA PRO A 118 4.99 22.89 -11.20
C PRO A 118 3.79 21.97 -10.88
N ASN A 119 2.67 22.24 -11.55
CA ASN A 119 1.40 21.52 -11.35
C ASN A 119 1.42 20.09 -11.92
N CYS A 120 2.45 19.74 -12.70
CA CYS A 120 2.54 18.46 -13.37
C CYS A 120 3.97 17.96 -13.41
N ILE A 121 4.16 16.71 -12.99
CA ILE A 121 5.40 15.95 -13.18
C ILE A 121 5.10 14.88 -14.21
N ARG A 122 5.82 14.91 -15.33
CA ARG A 122 5.63 13.98 -16.43
C ARG A 122 6.89 13.17 -16.68
N SER A 123 6.71 11.86 -16.80
CA SER A 123 7.70 10.90 -17.28
C SER A 123 7.12 10.09 -18.44
N GLU A 124 7.93 9.25 -19.06
CA GLU A 124 7.49 8.31 -20.09
C GLU A 124 6.58 7.21 -19.51
N SER A 125 6.78 6.84 -18.25
CA SER A 125 6.05 5.75 -17.60
C SER A 125 4.87 6.20 -16.75
N TYR A 126 4.81 7.47 -16.35
CA TYR A 126 3.72 8.00 -15.51
C TYR A 126 3.59 9.53 -15.59
N MET A 127 2.45 10.03 -15.13
CA MET A 127 2.13 11.44 -15.01
C MET A 127 1.48 11.69 -13.64
N ILE A 128 2.02 12.66 -12.90
CA ILE A 128 1.44 13.19 -11.67
C ILE A 128 0.91 14.58 -11.97
N THR A 129 -0.36 14.82 -11.64
CA THR A 129 -1.01 16.14 -11.82
C THR A 129 -1.61 16.56 -10.50
N PHE A 130 -1.23 17.72 -9.97
CA PHE A 130 -1.86 18.24 -8.76
C PHE A 130 -3.21 18.89 -9.12
N GLU A 131 -4.20 18.79 -8.23
CA GLU A 131 -5.54 19.33 -8.52
C GLU A 131 -5.55 20.87 -8.57
N VAL A 132 -4.63 21.51 -7.84
CA VAL A 132 -4.57 22.96 -7.66
C VAL A 132 -3.11 23.42 -7.61
N GLU A 133 -2.76 24.46 -8.36
CA GLU A 133 -1.51 25.20 -8.15
C GLU A 133 -1.60 25.96 -6.82
N GLU A 134 -0.77 25.58 -5.87
CA GLU A 134 -0.72 26.22 -4.55
C GLU A 134 0.67 26.77 -4.28
N GLU A 135 0.76 27.89 -3.57
CA GLU A 135 2.05 28.51 -3.21
C GLU A 135 2.89 27.64 -2.26
N LYS A 136 2.22 26.80 -1.46
CA LYS A 136 2.84 25.86 -0.51
C LYS A 136 1.95 24.64 -0.37
N PHE A 137 2.55 23.45 -0.34
CA PHE A 137 1.80 22.23 -0.05
C PHE A 137 1.24 22.27 1.38
N PRO A 138 -0.09 22.14 1.59
CA PRO A 138 -0.67 22.00 2.90
C PRO A 138 -0.18 20.70 3.54
N LEU A 139 -0.19 20.65 4.87
CA LEU A 139 0.24 19.45 5.62
C LEU A 139 -0.69 18.26 5.38
N PHE A 140 -1.95 18.51 5.03
CA PHE A 140 -2.99 17.52 4.82
C PHE A 140 -3.88 17.91 3.64
N GLY A 141 -4.60 16.94 3.07
CA GLY A 141 -5.64 17.18 2.06
C GLY A 141 -5.13 17.55 0.66
N LYS A 142 -3.81 17.68 0.45
CA LYS A 142 -3.27 17.89 -0.89
C LYS A 142 -3.48 16.64 -1.74
N LYS A 143 -4.26 16.76 -2.81
CA LYS A 143 -4.51 15.67 -3.75
C LYS A 143 -3.71 15.80 -5.03
N TYR A 144 -3.41 14.65 -5.62
CA TYR A 144 -2.86 14.54 -6.95
C TYR A 144 -3.48 13.36 -7.70
N GLN A 145 -3.53 13.47 -9.01
CA GLN A 145 -3.87 12.37 -9.91
C GLN A 145 -2.58 11.71 -10.39
N LEU A 146 -2.49 10.40 -10.19
CA LEU A 146 -1.44 9.55 -10.74
C LEU A 146 -2.00 8.78 -11.94
N LYS A 147 -1.30 8.85 -13.06
CA LYS A 147 -1.65 8.10 -14.26
C LYS A 147 -0.42 7.36 -14.78
N PHE A 148 -0.48 6.04 -14.88
CA PHE A 148 0.58 5.25 -15.51
C PHE A 148 0.41 5.22 -17.03
N ALA A 149 1.51 5.14 -17.78
CA ALA A 149 1.44 5.01 -19.23
C ALA A 149 0.77 3.69 -19.68
N SER A 150 0.87 2.65 -18.85
CA SER A 150 0.26 1.34 -19.06
C SER A 150 -1.24 1.29 -18.70
N ASP A 151 -1.76 2.30 -18.00
CA ASP A 151 -3.15 2.31 -17.53
C ASP A 151 -3.88 3.59 -18.02
N PRO A 152 -5.00 3.47 -18.74
CA PRO A 152 -5.76 4.64 -19.18
C PRO A 152 -6.42 5.40 -18.02
N SER A 153 -6.63 4.77 -16.87
CA SER A 153 -7.26 5.37 -15.69
C SER A 153 -6.27 6.20 -14.86
N ALA A 154 -6.76 7.34 -14.37
CA ALA A 154 -6.03 8.18 -13.42
C ALA A 154 -6.61 7.97 -12.03
N GLU A 155 -5.75 7.69 -11.06
CA GLU A 155 -6.12 7.46 -9.68
C GLU A 155 -5.84 8.70 -8.84
N THR A 156 -6.75 9.04 -7.93
CA THR A 156 -6.58 10.20 -7.04
C THR A 156 -6.01 9.75 -5.71
N HIS A 157 -4.90 10.36 -5.31
CA HIS A 157 -4.20 10.07 -4.07
C HIS A 157 -3.99 11.34 -3.24
N CYS A 158 -3.69 11.17 -1.95
CA CYS A 158 -3.31 12.26 -1.06
C CYS A 158 -1.80 12.27 -0.85
N LEU A 159 -1.20 13.46 -0.87
CA LEU A 159 0.21 13.65 -0.55
C LEU A 159 0.43 13.44 0.95
N VAL A 160 1.42 12.61 1.30
CA VAL A 160 1.80 12.34 2.68
C VAL A 160 2.99 13.22 3.05
N HIS A 161 2.79 14.14 4.00
CA HIS A 161 3.87 14.92 4.57
C HIS A 161 4.56 14.13 5.70
N PHE A 162 5.67 13.45 5.39
CA PHE A 162 6.38 12.55 6.31
C PHE A 162 6.68 13.15 7.70
N PRO A 163 7.16 14.40 7.86
CA PRO A 163 7.38 14.97 9.19
C PRO A 163 6.10 15.07 10.03
N SER A 164 4.96 15.36 9.39
CA SER A 164 3.65 15.35 10.07
C SER A 164 3.22 13.94 10.42
N PHE A 165 3.40 12.98 9.50
CA PHE A 165 3.07 11.58 9.72
C PHE A 165 3.84 10.99 10.90
N ILE A 166 5.17 11.16 10.94
CA ILE A 166 6.03 10.68 12.05
C ILE A 166 5.62 11.30 13.39
N ARG A 167 5.31 12.60 13.40
CA ARG A 167 4.84 13.28 14.62
C ARG A 167 3.52 12.68 15.13
N LEU A 168 2.55 12.49 14.24
CA LEU A 168 1.25 11.90 14.61
C LEU A 168 1.38 10.43 15.03
N ALA A 169 2.26 9.66 14.36
CA ALA A 169 2.56 8.29 14.75
C ALA A 169 3.11 8.22 16.18
N ARG A 170 4.02 9.14 16.55
CA ARG A 170 4.55 9.26 17.91
C ARG A 170 3.47 9.61 18.94
N GLU A 171 2.54 10.49 18.59
CA GLU A 171 1.39 10.82 19.45
C GLU A 171 0.51 9.58 19.71
N ALA A 172 0.46 8.63 18.77
CA ALA A 172 -0.19 7.33 18.92
C ALA A 172 0.69 6.25 19.59
N GLY A 173 1.88 6.61 20.07
CA GLY A 173 2.81 5.69 20.74
C GLY A 173 3.67 4.84 19.81
N LEU A 174 3.74 5.17 18.52
CA LEU A 174 4.61 4.48 17.55
C LEU A 174 6.00 5.13 17.52
N GLU A 175 7.02 4.28 17.41
CA GLU A 175 8.40 4.71 17.19
C GLU A 175 8.74 4.65 15.70
N TYR A 176 9.45 5.67 15.22
CA TYR A 176 9.98 5.67 13.86
C TYR A 176 11.21 4.76 13.80
N VAL A 177 11.18 3.76 12.92
CA VAL A 177 12.28 2.81 12.72
C VAL A 177 13.10 3.19 11.49
N GLU A 178 12.46 3.33 10.33
CA GLU A 178 13.18 3.50 9.06
C GLU A 178 12.32 4.20 7.98
N ILE A 179 13.01 4.90 7.07
CA ILE A 179 12.50 5.37 5.78
C ILE A 179 13.60 5.16 4.75
N GLN A 180 13.29 4.49 3.66
CA GLN A 180 14.25 4.21 2.60
C GLN A 180 13.57 4.39 1.24
N ASN A 181 14.32 4.90 0.27
CA ASN A 181 13.84 4.98 -1.11
C ASN A 181 13.74 3.57 -1.70
N LEU A 182 12.71 3.32 -2.52
CA LEU A 182 12.48 2.00 -3.12
C LEU A 182 13.65 1.51 -3.98
N THR A 183 14.37 2.41 -4.67
CA THR A 183 15.56 2.05 -5.46
C THR A 183 16.69 1.54 -4.58
N GLU A 184 17.00 2.25 -3.50
CA GLU A 184 18.01 1.85 -2.52
C GLU A 184 17.62 0.52 -1.86
N PHE A 185 16.36 0.42 -1.42
CA PHE A 185 15.81 -0.81 -0.84
C PHE A 185 15.93 -2.00 -1.81
N TYR A 186 15.62 -1.80 -3.09
CA TYR A 186 15.77 -2.84 -4.10
C TYR A 186 17.22 -3.27 -4.26
N ASP A 187 18.16 -2.32 -4.36
CA ASP A 187 19.57 -2.65 -4.53
C ASP A 187 20.16 -3.40 -3.33
N ASP A 188 19.73 -3.05 -2.12
CA ASP A 188 20.13 -3.74 -0.89
C ASP A 188 19.52 -5.14 -0.78
N ASN A 189 18.28 -5.32 -1.24
CA ASN A 189 17.51 -6.56 -1.00
C ASN A 189 17.41 -7.49 -2.20
N ARG A 190 17.78 -7.07 -3.42
CA ARG A 190 17.64 -7.91 -4.64
C ARG A 190 18.44 -9.22 -4.58
N PHE A 191 19.42 -9.30 -3.69
CA PHE A 191 20.21 -10.50 -3.43
C PHE A 191 19.89 -11.21 -2.11
N VAL A 192 19.01 -10.65 -1.26
CA VAL A 192 18.69 -11.22 0.05
C VAL A 192 17.97 -12.57 -0.09
N ASN A 193 17.24 -12.79 -1.19
CA ASN A 193 16.70 -14.12 -1.53
C ASN A 193 17.79 -15.19 -1.76
N LEU A 194 19.06 -14.82 -1.99
CA LEU A 194 20.18 -15.79 -2.12
C LEU A 194 20.76 -16.21 -0.76
N CYS A 195 20.66 -15.39 0.28
CA CYS A 195 21.26 -15.70 1.60
C CYS A 195 20.41 -16.63 2.47
N PHE A 196 19.10 -16.78 2.19
CA PHE A 196 18.25 -17.77 2.86
C PHE A 196 18.29 -19.17 2.20
N LEU A 197 19.08 -19.34 1.13
CA LEU A 197 19.28 -20.60 0.39
C LEU A 197 20.67 -21.23 0.64
N LEU A 198 21.47 -20.68 1.56
CA LEU A 198 22.71 -21.27 2.08
C LEU A 198 22.54 -21.58 3.57
#